data_AF-R6DDH6-F1
#
_entry.id   AF-R6DDH6-F1
#
_cell.length_a   1.000
_cell.length_b   1.000
_cell.length_c   1.000
_cell.angle_alpha   90.00
_cell.angle_beta   90.00
_cell.angle_gamma   90.00
#
_symmetry.space_group_name_H-M   'P 1'
#
loop_
_entity.id
_entity.type
_entity.pdbx_description
1 polymer ?
#
loop_
_entity_poly.entity_id
_entity_poly.type
_entity_poly.pdbx_seq_one_letter_code
_entity_poly.pdbx_strand_id
1 'polypeptide(L)'
;MNNNRIENGQDYAVIPLFDDAHRTLGLNRYEQINTIKNSSNNKSPKNISFTIKFSNPISVDELNINKLNVFIFVEGNRNNRKEIHVAGYQPTKLANTDLFGGNNDDSSTSRKRYYISKENLAWGIMVPTEFQWPLEYTNIKNVYSLFESWVTSGGSKNQDWWKTFDSSKVYK
;
A
#
# COMPACT_ATOMS: atom_id res chain seq x y z
N MET A 1 8.64 -15.05 12.23
CA MET A 1 8.47 -14.03 13.28
C MET A 1 9.45 -14.32 14.41
N ASN A 2 10.10 -13.32 15.00
CA ASN A 2 10.83 -13.49 16.26
C ASN A 2 9.88 -13.35 17.47
N ASN A 3 10.47 -13.42 18.68
CA ASN A 3 9.76 -13.25 19.95
C ASN A 3 9.08 -11.88 20.11
N ASN A 4 9.48 -10.87 19.31
CA ASN A 4 8.86 -9.54 19.29
C ASN A 4 7.73 -9.42 18.26
N ARG A 5 7.31 -10.53 17.62
CA ARG A 5 6.28 -10.54 16.57
C ARG A 5 6.60 -9.62 15.39
N ILE A 6 7.89 -9.47 15.07
CA ILE A 6 8.35 -8.85 13.83
C ILE A 6 9.03 -9.90 12.94
N GLU A 7 9.18 -9.59 11.67
CA GLU A 7 9.81 -10.48 10.71
C GLU A 7 11.30 -10.71 11.00
N ASN A 8 11.77 -11.93 10.74
CA ASN A 8 13.17 -12.31 10.89
C ASN A 8 13.98 -11.98 9.63
N GLY A 9 15.29 -11.77 9.79
CA GLY A 9 16.20 -11.67 8.65
C GLY A 9 16.05 -10.39 7.83
N GLN A 10 15.42 -9.36 8.40
CA GLN A 10 15.28 -8.04 7.80
C GLN A 10 16.36 -7.08 8.33
N ASP A 11 16.75 -6.10 7.51
CA ASP A 11 17.70 -5.06 7.94
C ASP A 11 17.00 -3.98 8.78
N TYR A 12 15.68 -3.82 8.61
CA TYR A 12 14.81 -2.93 9.39
C TYR A 12 13.65 -3.72 10.02
N ALA A 13 13.03 -3.18 11.06
CA ALA A 13 11.86 -3.81 11.67
C ALA A 13 10.68 -3.82 10.69
N VAL A 14 10.20 -5.03 10.34
CA VAL A 14 8.97 -5.23 9.54
C VAL A 14 7.90 -5.83 10.44
N ILE A 15 6.78 -5.10 10.58
CA ILE A 15 5.65 -5.47 11.42
C ILE A 15 4.54 -5.99 10.50
N PRO A 16 4.31 -7.31 10.41
CA PRO A 16 3.21 -7.83 9.60
C PRO A 16 1.88 -7.54 10.28
N LEU A 17 0.94 -6.96 9.53
CA LEU A 17 -0.42 -6.71 10.01
C LEU A 17 -1.31 -7.95 9.84
N PHE A 18 -1.15 -8.64 8.70
CA PHE A 18 -1.81 -9.90 8.37
C PHE A 18 -1.03 -10.61 7.25
N ASP A 19 -1.14 -11.93 7.16
CA ASP A 19 -0.53 -12.72 6.08
C ASP A 19 -1.44 -12.82 4.84
N ASP A 20 -2.76 -12.78 5.05
CA ASP A 20 -3.78 -13.01 4.03
C ASP A 20 -4.99 -12.13 4.33
N ALA A 21 -5.25 -11.15 3.46
CA ALA A 21 -6.36 -10.22 3.61
C ALA A 21 -7.73 -10.93 3.52
N HIS A 22 -7.87 -11.93 2.63
CA HIS A 22 -9.09 -12.71 2.46
C HIS A 22 -9.40 -13.49 3.73
N ARG A 23 -8.45 -14.26 4.24
CA ARG A 23 -8.63 -15.02 5.50
C ARG A 23 -8.87 -14.11 6.69
N THR A 24 -8.17 -12.98 6.74
CA THR A 24 -8.37 -11.98 7.80
C THR A 24 -9.81 -11.49 7.79
N LEU A 25 -10.42 -11.28 6.63
CA LEU A 25 -11.82 -10.85 6.49
C LEU A 25 -12.84 -12.02 6.44
N GLY A 26 -12.41 -13.25 6.74
CA GLY A 26 -13.27 -14.42 6.85
C GLY A 26 -13.66 -15.05 5.51
N LEU A 27 -12.82 -14.90 4.49
CA LEU A 27 -12.96 -15.54 3.18
C LEU A 27 -11.83 -16.55 2.95
N ASN A 28 -12.08 -17.58 2.16
CA ASN A 28 -11.14 -18.68 1.89
C ASN A 28 -10.78 -18.80 0.41
N ARG A 29 -11.10 -17.76 -0.39
CA ARG A 29 -10.90 -17.72 -1.83
C ARG A 29 -10.45 -16.33 -2.27
N TYR A 30 -9.70 -16.31 -3.37
CA TYR A 30 -9.18 -15.08 -3.98
C TYR A 30 -10.28 -14.40 -4.79
N GLU A 31 -10.98 -13.46 -4.16
CA GLU A 31 -12.06 -12.67 -4.77
C GLU A 31 -11.98 -11.22 -4.32
N GLN A 32 -12.61 -10.31 -5.07
CA GLN A 32 -12.75 -8.92 -4.67
C GLN A 32 -13.51 -8.79 -3.34
N ILE A 33 -12.99 -7.97 -2.43
CA ILE A 33 -13.58 -7.68 -1.12
C ILE A 33 -13.77 -6.17 -1.01
N ASN A 34 -14.97 -5.74 -0.65
CA ASN A 34 -15.27 -4.33 -0.41
C ASN A 34 -15.00 -3.41 -1.61
N THR A 35 -14.99 -3.89 -2.85
CA THR A 35 -14.84 -3.05 -4.06
C THR A 35 -16.02 -3.17 -5.02
N ILE A 36 -16.85 -4.21 -4.91
CA ILE A 36 -18.03 -4.41 -5.74
C ILE A 36 -19.29 -4.02 -4.96
N LYS A 37 -20.09 -3.12 -5.54
CA LYS A 37 -21.35 -2.65 -4.92
C LYS A 37 -22.30 -3.84 -4.67
N ASN A 38 -22.85 -3.92 -3.46
CA ASN A 38 -23.79 -4.95 -3.02
C ASN A 38 -23.28 -6.41 -3.13
N SER A 39 -21.97 -6.62 -3.23
CA SER A 39 -21.40 -7.97 -3.26
C SER A 39 -21.62 -8.71 -1.93
N SER A 40 -21.91 -10.01 -2.01
CA SER A 40 -21.93 -10.91 -0.83
C SER A 40 -20.57 -11.04 -0.14
N ASN A 41 -19.50 -10.64 -0.82
CA ASN A 41 -18.15 -10.62 -0.28
C ASN A 41 -17.84 -9.36 0.51
N ASN A 42 -18.76 -8.39 0.57
CA ASN A 42 -18.55 -7.19 1.38
C ASN A 42 -18.56 -7.57 2.88
N LYS A 43 -17.54 -7.12 3.60
CA LYS A 43 -17.26 -7.45 5.01
C LYS A 43 -17.12 -6.19 5.84
N SER A 44 -17.53 -6.28 7.11
CA SER A 44 -17.24 -5.25 8.10
C SER A 44 -15.72 -5.09 8.29
N PRO A 45 -15.23 -3.85 8.49
CA PRO A 45 -13.82 -3.59 8.76
C PRO A 45 -13.33 -4.39 9.98
N LYS A 46 -12.06 -4.79 9.95
CA LYS A 46 -11.36 -5.33 11.11
C LYS A 46 -10.25 -4.38 11.55
N ASN A 47 -10.30 -3.99 12.82
CA ASN A 47 -9.26 -3.16 13.41
C ASN A 47 -8.09 -4.05 13.82
N ILE A 48 -6.89 -3.66 13.38
CA ILE A 48 -5.63 -4.28 13.78
C ILE A 48 -4.90 -3.25 14.63
N SER A 49 -4.61 -3.63 15.88
CA SER A 49 -3.92 -2.77 16.83
C SER A 49 -2.64 -3.45 17.27
N PHE A 50 -1.56 -2.68 17.34
CA PHE A 50 -0.26 -3.13 17.80
C PHE A 50 0.43 -2.01 18.59
N THR A 51 1.37 -2.40 19.43
CA THR A 51 2.18 -1.48 20.24
C THR A 51 3.64 -1.67 19.88
N ILE A 52 4.32 -0.60 19.46
CA ILE A 52 5.78 -0.60 19.28
C ILE A 52 6.41 -0.10 20.58
N LYS A 53 7.23 -0.95 21.21
CA LYS A 53 8.04 -0.57 22.35
C LYS A 53 9.51 -0.52 21.92
N PHE A 54 10.07 0.69 21.89
CA PHE A 54 11.49 0.87 21.60
C PHE A 54 12.34 0.54 22.83
N SER A 55 13.48 -0.12 22.62
CA SER A 55 14.46 -0.38 23.68
C SER A 55 15.13 0.90 24.15
N ASN A 56 15.32 1.86 23.25
CA ASN A 56 15.78 3.20 23.53
C ASN A 56 14.68 4.19 23.14
N PRO A 57 14.35 5.20 23.97
CA PRO A 57 13.40 6.23 23.59
C PRO A 57 13.83 6.91 22.29
N ILE A 58 12.88 7.12 21.39
CA ILE A 58 13.04 7.95 20.20
C ILE A 58 12.17 9.21 20.36
N SER A 59 12.53 10.28 19.67
CA SER A 59 11.68 11.47 19.60
C SER A 59 10.41 11.19 18.80
N VAL A 60 9.33 11.92 19.09
CA VAL A 60 8.07 11.77 18.35
C VAL A 60 8.25 12.15 16.88
N ASP A 61 9.11 13.13 16.59
CA ASP A 61 9.41 13.57 15.22
C ASP A 61 10.15 12.51 14.38
N GLU A 62 10.88 11.59 15.05
CA GLU A 62 11.47 10.41 14.40
C GLU A 62 10.41 9.37 14.04
N LEU A 63 9.32 9.27 14.81
CA LEU A 63 8.16 8.42 14.51
C LEU A 63 7.12 9.18 13.67
N ASN A 64 7.55 9.69 12.52
CA ASN A 64 6.65 10.37 11.59
C ASN A 64 5.92 9.34 10.72
N ILE A 65 4.58 9.32 10.78
CA ILE A 65 3.75 8.39 9.98
C ILE A 65 3.99 8.53 8.47
N ASN A 66 4.38 9.72 8.01
CA ASN A 66 4.70 9.98 6.60
C ASN A 66 6.02 9.32 6.17
N LYS A 67 6.83 8.83 7.11
CA LYS A 67 8.08 8.08 6.88
C LYS A 67 7.91 6.56 6.96
N LEU A 68 6.68 6.07 7.15
CA LEU A 68 6.44 4.63 7.19
C LEU A 68 6.51 4.02 5.78
N ASN A 69 7.38 3.01 5.64
CA ASN A 69 7.44 2.17 4.46
C ASN A 69 6.28 1.16 4.48
N VAL A 70 5.11 1.57 3.99
CA VAL A 70 3.93 0.70 3.89
C VAL A 70 3.98 -0.06 2.57
N PHE A 71 3.74 -1.37 2.65
CA PHE A 71 3.77 -2.25 1.49
C PHE A 71 2.80 -3.42 1.64
N ILE A 72 2.52 -4.06 0.51
CA ILE A 72 1.83 -5.35 0.44
C ILE A 72 2.76 -6.36 -0.23
N PHE A 73 2.51 -7.64 -0.01
CA PHE A 73 3.08 -8.71 -0.83
C PHE A 73 1.95 -9.49 -1.50
N VAL A 74 2.23 -10.00 -2.69
CA VAL A 74 1.29 -10.81 -3.46
C VAL A 74 1.78 -12.25 -3.52
N GLU A 75 0.82 -13.19 -3.62
CA GLU A 75 1.09 -14.64 -3.67
C GLU A 75 1.70 -15.22 -2.39
N GLY A 76 1.39 -14.59 -1.25
CA GLY A 76 1.70 -15.08 0.09
C GLY A 76 3.07 -14.66 0.64
N ASN A 77 3.23 -14.87 1.94
CA ASN A 77 4.43 -14.50 2.68
C ASN A 77 5.51 -15.60 2.55
N ARG A 78 6.48 -15.39 1.66
CA ARG A 78 7.58 -16.33 1.37
C ARG A 78 8.89 -15.57 1.16
N ASN A 79 10.01 -16.30 1.21
CA ASN A 79 11.29 -15.74 0.76
C ASN A 79 11.22 -15.43 -0.74
N ASN A 80 11.92 -14.39 -1.17
CA ASN A 80 11.89 -13.95 -2.57
C ASN A 80 10.46 -13.63 -3.05
N ARG A 81 9.70 -12.89 -2.23
CA ARG A 81 8.31 -12.54 -2.51
C ARG A 81 8.21 -11.28 -3.35
N LYS A 82 7.11 -11.16 -4.10
CA LYS A 82 6.78 -9.94 -4.83
C LYS A 82 6.15 -8.94 -3.85
N GLU A 83 6.85 -7.85 -3.60
CA GLU A 83 6.39 -6.74 -2.77
C GLU A 83 5.96 -5.55 -3.65
N ILE A 84 5.03 -4.75 -3.16
CA ILE A 84 4.60 -3.49 -3.76
C ILE A 84 4.54 -2.46 -2.65
N HIS A 85 5.37 -1.43 -2.73
CA HIS A 85 5.46 -0.37 -1.72
C HIS A 85 4.90 0.94 -2.27
N VAL A 86 4.69 1.91 -1.38
CA VAL A 86 4.54 3.32 -1.76
C VAL A 86 5.79 3.76 -2.55
N ALA A 87 5.59 4.55 -3.61
CA ALA A 87 6.66 4.93 -4.53
C ALA A 87 7.88 5.55 -3.83
N GLY A 88 9.08 5.16 -4.27
CA GLY A 88 10.36 5.65 -3.75
C GLY A 88 10.88 4.92 -2.51
N TYR A 89 10.06 4.16 -1.79
CA TYR A 89 10.53 3.34 -0.68
C TYR A 89 11.28 2.10 -1.15
N GLN A 90 12.31 1.71 -0.40
CA GLN A 90 13.10 0.52 -0.70
C GLN A 90 12.32 -0.78 -0.44
N PRO A 91 12.60 -1.85 -1.22
CA PRO A 91 12.14 -3.20 -0.90
C PRO A 91 12.61 -3.64 0.49
N THR A 92 11.91 -4.60 1.10
CA THR A 92 12.49 -5.34 2.22
C THR A 92 13.56 -6.32 1.74
N LYS A 93 14.33 -6.89 2.66
CA LYS A 93 15.38 -7.87 2.34
C LYS A 93 14.84 -9.17 1.74
N LEU A 94 13.55 -9.45 1.94
CA LEU A 94 12.89 -10.65 1.42
C LEU A 94 12.22 -10.41 0.06
N ALA A 95 12.25 -9.17 -0.46
CA ALA A 95 11.70 -8.84 -1.76
C ALA A 95 12.48 -9.52 -2.89
N ASN A 96 11.75 -9.98 -3.90
CA ASN A 96 12.34 -10.44 -5.15
C ASN A 96 12.66 -9.25 -6.06
N THR A 97 13.88 -8.74 -5.94
CA THR A 97 14.35 -7.63 -6.76
C THR A 97 14.72 -8.05 -8.19
N ASP A 98 14.79 -9.35 -8.51
CA ASP A 98 15.05 -9.83 -9.87
C ASP A 98 13.87 -9.53 -10.82
N LEU A 99 12.70 -9.24 -10.26
CA LEU A 99 11.51 -8.84 -11.01
C LEU A 99 11.51 -7.35 -11.41
N PHE A 100 12.42 -6.55 -10.86
CA PHE A 100 12.46 -5.10 -11.10
C PHE A 100 12.83 -4.78 -12.54
N GLY A 101 12.14 -3.79 -13.12
CA GLY A 101 12.29 -3.39 -14.51
C GLY A 101 11.46 -4.20 -15.51
N GLY A 102 10.69 -5.20 -15.02
CA GLY A 102 9.79 -6.01 -15.84
C GLY A 102 8.49 -5.30 -16.22
N ASN A 103 7.94 -5.60 -17.40
CA ASN A 103 6.69 -5.00 -17.91
C ASN A 103 6.74 -3.46 -17.89
N ASN A 104 5.82 -2.81 -17.16
CA ASN A 104 5.80 -1.36 -17.00
C ASN A 104 6.48 -0.87 -15.70
N ASP A 105 7.06 -1.78 -14.91
CA ASP A 105 7.87 -1.38 -13.76
C ASP A 105 9.21 -0.79 -14.24
N ASP A 106 9.64 0.29 -13.59
CA ASP A 106 10.93 0.95 -13.82
C ASP A 106 11.77 0.97 -12.53
N SER A 107 11.52 0.02 -11.63
CA SER A 107 12.32 -0.16 -10.43
C SER A 107 13.72 -0.65 -10.76
N SER A 108 14.69 -0.31 -9.92
CA SER A 108 16.10 -0.67 -10.06
C SER A 108 16.84 -0.34 -8.76
N THR A 109 17.48 -1.35 -8.17
CA THR A 109 18.34 -1.20 -7.00
C THR A 109 19.56 -0.33 -7.31
N SER A 110 20.19 -0.52 -8.48
CA SER A 110 21.37 0.26 -8.91
C SER A 110 21.05 1.73 -9.16
N ARG A 111 19.88 2.04 -9.74
CA ARG A 111 19.41 3.44 -9.94
C ARG A 111 18.74 4.03 -8.70
N LYS A 112 18.59 3.26 -7.61
CA LYS A 112 17.85 3.65 -6.40
C LYS A 112 16.45 4.19 -6.71
N ARG A 113 15.76 3.51 -7.61
CA ARG A 113 14.43 3.88 -8.10
C ARG A 113 13.49 2.71 -7.82
N TYR A 114 12.36 2.96 -7.16
CA TYR A 114 11.56 1.88 -6.59
C TYR A 114 10.06 2.12 -6.73
N TYR A 115 9.35 1.08 -7.15
CA TYR A 115 7.89 0.96 -7.22
C TYR A 115 7.22 2.08 -8.01
N ILE A 116 7.81 2.36 -9.18
CA ILE A 116 7.34 3.40 -10.09
C ILE A 116 7.33 2.86 -11.52
N SER A 117 6.40 3.34 -12.34
CA SER A 117 6.31 2.93 -13.74
C SER A 117 7.35 3.64 -14.62
N LYS A 118 7.47 3.19 -15.87
CA LYS A 118 8.32 3.84 -16.90
C LYS A 118 7.89 5.28 -17.19
N GLU A 119 6.62 5.60 -16.95
CA GLU A 119 6.06 6.95 -17.06
C GLU A 119 6.13 7.76 -15.75
N ASN A 120 6.84 7.28 -14.72
CA ASN A 120 6.92 7.88 -13.38
C ASN A 120 5.60 7.83 -12.58
N LEU A 121 4.73 6.84 -12.81
CA LEU A 121 3.50 6.67 -12.03
C LEU A 121 3.73 5.73 -10.83
N ALA A 122 3.11 6.05 -9.69
CA ALA A 122 3.21 5.24 -8.47
C ALA A 122 2.27 4.02 -8.49
N TRP A 123 2.71 2.90 -7.91
CA TRP A 123 1.85 1.72 -7.69
C TRP A 123 1.02 1.79 -6.41
N GLY A 124 1.44 2.59 -5.44
CA GLY A 124 0.74 2.79 -4.17
C GLY A 124 0.82 4.25 -3.72
N ILE A 125 -0.26 4.74 -3.11
CA ILE A 125 -0.37 6.08 -2.55
C ILE A 125 -0.88 6.00 -1.11
N MET A 126 -0.51 6.99 -0.30
CA MET A 126 -1.01 7.15 1.06
C MET A 126 -1.87 8.42 1.11
N VAL A 127 -3.09 8.30 1.62
CA VAL A 127 -4.03 9.40 1.75
C VAL A 127 -4.29 9.61 3.25
N PRO A 128 -4.15 10.85 3.79
CA PRO A 128 -4.19 11.10 5.23
C PRO A 128 -5.63 11.19 5.78
N THR A 129 -6.52 10.31 5.33
CA THR A 129 -7.92 10.28 5.77
C THR A 129 -8.55 8.91 5.50
N GLU A 130 -9.79 8.74 5.93
CA GLU A 130 -10.63 7.62 5.52
C GLU A 130 -11.00 7.77 4.04
N PHE A 131 -10.22 7.12 3.19
CA PHE A 131 -10.33 7.25 1.74
C PHE A 131 -11.51 6.44 1.18
N GLN A 132 -12.30 7.07 0.31
CA GLN A 132 -13.45 6.44 -0.35
C GLN A 132 -12.99 5.78 -1.67
N TRP A 133 -12.46 4.57 -1.62
CA TRP A 133 -11.87 3.96 -2.81
C TRP A 133 -12.92 3.72 -3.94
N PRO A 134 -12.51 3.88 -5.22
CA PRO A 134 -13.38 3.59 -6.36
C PRO A 134 -13.96 2.18 -6.31
N LEU A 135 -15.18 2.02 -6.83
CA LEU A 135 -15.73 0.70 -7.12
C LEU A 135 -14.82 -0.05 -8.12
N GLU A 136 -14.81 -1.37 -8.02
CA GLU A 136 -14.04 -2.26 -8.89
C GLU A 136 -14.24 -1.89 -10.38
N TYR A 137 -13.18 -1.96 -11.17
CA TYR A 137 -13.15 -1.59 -12.59
C TYR A 137 -13.44 -0.10 -12.90
N THR A 138 -13.65 0.74 -11.89
CA THR A 138 -13.85 2.18 -12.08
C THR A 138 -12.53 2.92 -12.02
N ASN A 139 -12.17 3.60 -13.10
CA ASN A 139 -10.94 4.39 -13.13
C ASN A 139 -11.02 5.55 -12.12
N ILE A 140 -10.00 5.67 -11.26
CA ILE A 140 -9.91 6.72 -10.25
C ILE A 140 -10.05 8.14 -10.82
N LYS A 141 -9.58 8.39 -12.05
CA LYS A 141 -9.70 9.70 -12.73
C LYS A 141 -11.16 10.09 -13.01
N ASN A 142 -12.04 9.09 -13.16
CA ASN A 142 -13.47 9.31 -13.37
C ASN A 142 -14.25 9.50 -12.06
N VAL A 143 -13.61 9.21 -10.92
CA VAL A 143 -14.17 9.36 -9.58
C VAL A 143 -13.67 10.65 -8.94
N TYR A 144 -12.37 10.91 -9.05
CA TYR A 144 -11.66 12.06 -8.48
C TYR A 144 -11.11 12.92 -9.62
N SER A 145 -11.88 13.92 -10.05
CA SER A 145 -11.54 14.78 -11.19
C SER A 145 -10.23 15.54 -11.03
N LEU A 146 -9.80 15.79 -9.78
CA LEU A 146 -8.57 16.51 -9.46
C LEU A 146 -7.32 15.60 -9.39
N PHE A 147 -7.49 14.27 -9.39
CA PHE A 147 -6.42 13.30 -9.20
C PHE A 147 -5.36 13.34 -10.30
N GLU A 148 -5.76 13.51 -11.56
CA GLU A 148 -4.84 13.52 -12.69
C GLU A 148 -3.85 14.69 -12.64
N SER A 149 -4.34 15.89 -12.31
CA SER A 149 -3.49 17.08 -12.13
C SER A 149 -2.58 16.94 -10.89
N TRP A 150 -3.06 16.28 -9.84
CA TRP A 150 -2.21 15.96 -8.68
C TRP A 150 -1.07 15.01 -9.05
N VAL A 151 -1.37 13.85 -9.67
CA VAL A 151 -0.35 12.84 -9.98
C VAL A 151 0.67 13.33 -11.01
N THR A 152 0.22 14.02 -12.06
CA THR A 152 1.11 14.54 -13.13
C THR A 152 1.96 15.72 -12.69
N SER A 153 1.58 16.42 -11.61
CA SER A 153 2.36 17.52 -11.03
C SER A 153 3.35 17.07 -9.95
N GLY A 154 3.48 15.76 -9.72
CA GLY A 154 4.29 15.23 -8.62
C GLY A 154 3.74 15.62 -7.25
N GLY A 155 2.43 15.84 -7.12
CA GLY A 155 1.77 16.23 -5.88
C GLY A 155 1.82 17.72 -5.52
N SER A 156 2.32 18.58 -6.41
CA SER A 156 2.40 20.03 -6.16
C SER A 156 1.07 20.76 -6.38
N LYS A 157 0.18 20.24 -7.24
CA LYS A 157 -1.16 20.79 -7.51
C LYS A 157 -2.24 19.90 -6.88
N ASN A 158 -3.39 20.50 -6.58
CA ASN A 158 -4.58 19.79 -6.09
C ASN A 158 -4.27 18.88 -4.90
N GLN A 159 -3.53 19.40 -3.91
CA GLN A 159 -3.07 18.62 -2.76
C GLN A 159 -4.20 17.97 -1.97
N ASP A 160 -5.42 18.50 -2.07
CA ASP A 160 -6.63 17.98 -1.44
C ASP A 160 -7.55 17.22 -2.42
N TRP A 161 -7.01 16.63 -3.50
CA TRP A 161 -7.80 16.01 -4.57
C TRP A 161 -8.83 14.98 -4.07
N TRP A 162 -8.57 14.30 -2.95
CA TRP A 162 -9.45 13.30 -2.36
C TRP A 162 -10.73 13.88 -1.74
N LYS A 163 -10.83 15.20 -1.55
CA LYS A 163 -12.02 15.85 -0.98
C LYS A 163 -13.18 15.98 -1.99
N THR A 164 -12.89 15.87 -3.29
CA THR A 164 -13.89 16.05 -4.35
C THR A 164 -14.02 14.78 -5.17
N PHE A 165 -15.13 14.07 -5.00
CA PHE A 165 -15.38 12.81 -5.68
C PHE A 165 -16.85 12.55 -6.03
N ASP A 166 -17.05 11.72 -7.04
CA ASP A 166 -18.36 11.18 -7.40
C ASP A 166 -18.78 10.07 -6.42
N SER A 167 -19.63 10.42 -5.46
CA SER A 167 -20.10 9.49 -4.41
C SER A 167 -20.91 8.29 -4.93
N SER A 168 -21.33 8.29 -6.20
CA SER A 168 -22.02 7.15 -6.82
C SER A 168 -21.05 6.06 -7.28
N LYS A 169 -19.75 6.37 -7.36
CA LYS A 169 -18.68 5.52 -7.92
C LYS A 169 -17.66 5.07 -6.88
N VAL A 170 -17.89 5.34 -5.60
CA VAL A 170 -17.05 4.87 -4.50
C VAL A 170 -17.73 3.74 -3.74
N TYR A 171 -16.93 2.90 -3.12
CA TYR A 171 -17.42 1.99 -2.10
C TYR A 171 -17.78 2.78 -0.84
N LYS A 172 -18.88 2.39 -0.18
CA LYS A 172 -19.38 2.99 1.07
C LYS A 172 -19.48 1.92 2.15
#